data_AF-A0A924Q371-F1
#
_entry.id   AF-A0A924Q371-F1
#
_cell.length_a   1.000
_cell.length_b   1.000
_cell.length_c   1.000
_cell.angle_alpha   90.00
_cell.angle_beta   90.00
_cell.angle_gamma   90.00
#
_symmetry.space_group_name_H-M   'P 1'
#
loop_
_entity.id
_entity.type
_entity.pdbx_description
1 polymer ?
#
loop_
_entity_poly.entity_id
_entity_poly.type
_entity_poly.pdbx_seq_one_letter_code
_entity_poly.pdbx_strand_id
1 'polypeptide(L)'
;MKWFAEFSRHHLVTTSVILIFEILFYRQYAHLGAEFHFWLHGLFGASIGLCALTIWQLCTKRGSRLSGWEAGALGHLYSAIPDIIFVATGVLHMYWMDILALHISIHFIPSPIATMLAIFLLCLLSYVLVQGKYRWIGCIVLGLAGVILAVALWHRQPIPTTLQQVKHQTVKYSWLCPMWDTDSH
;
A
#
# COMPACT_ATOMS: atom_id res chain seq x y z
N MET A 1 -2.86 -31.93 -20.52
CA MET A 1 -2.57 -32.22 -19.10
C MET A 1 -1.27 -31.61 -18.57
N LYS A 2 -0.12 -31.69 -19.28
CA LYS A 2 1.15 -31.08 -18.80
C LYS A 2 1.05 -29.58 -18.47
N TRP A 3 0.31 -28.81 -19.29
CA TRP A 3 0.11 -27.37 -19.13
C TRP A 3 -0.60 -26.97 -17.82
N PHE A 4 -1.60 -27.72 -17.37
CA PHE A 4 -2.31 -27.46 -16.12
C PHE A 4 -1.43 -27.69 -14.88
N ALA A 5 -0.57 -28.72 -14.92
CA ALA A 5 0.33 -29.05 -13.82
C ALA A 5 1.53 -28.09 -13.69
N GLU A 6 1.86 -27.36 -14.75
CA GLU A 6 2.94 -26.36 -14.77
C GLU A 6 2.42 -24.98 -14.36
N PHE A 7 1.23 -24.61 -14.87
CA PHE A 7 0.50 -23.41 -14.43
C PHE A 7 0.20 -23.46 -12.92
N SER A 8 -0.26 -24.60 -12.40
CA SER A 8 -0.53 -24.71 -10.95
C SER A 8 0.74 -24.63 -10.11
N ARG A 9 1.88 -25.13 -10.61
CA ARG A 9 3.16 -25.08 -9.88
C ARG A 9 3.71 -23.65 -9.75
N HIS A 10 3.66 -22.86 -10.81
CA HIS A 10 4.09 -21.45 -10.74
C HIS A 10 3.26 -20.67 -9.71
N HIS A 11 1.94 -20.78 -9.77
CA HIS A 11 1.07 -20.09 -8.81
C HIS A 11 1.28 -20.56 -7.37
N LEU A 12 1.46 -21.86 -7.14
CA LEU A 12 1.77 -22.36 -5.79
C LEU A 12 3.08 -21.79 -5.26
N VAL A 13 4.13 -21.74 -6.10
CA VAL A 13 5.43 -21.19 -5.70
C VAL A 13 5.32 -19.69 -5.44
N THR A 14 4.74 -18.91 -6.36
CA THR A 14 4.62 -17.46 -6.17
C THR A 14 3.74 -17.11 -4.97
N THR A 15 2.64 -17.84 -4.75
CA THR A 15 1.77 -17.63 -3.59
C THR A 15 2.51 -17.96 -2.30
N SER A 16 3.27 -19.06 -2.27
CA SER A 16 4.06 -19.42 -1.09
C SER A 16 5.11 -18.37 -0.77
N VAL A 17 5.83 -17.87 -1.78
CA VAL A 17 6.84 -16.81 -1.62
C VAL A 17 6.22 -15.53 -1.07
N ILE A 18 5.09 -15.09 -1.64
CA ILE A 18 4.39 -13.88 -1.19
C ILE A 18 3.85 -14.06 0.24
N LEU A 19 3.25 -15.20 0.56
CA LEU A 19 2.77 -15.46 1.93
C LEU A 19 3.91 -15.46 2.95
N ILE A 20 5.05 -16.11 2.63
CA ILE A 20 6.21 -16.09 3.51
C ILE A 20 6.73 -14.66 3.69
N PHE A 21 6.82 -13.89 2.61
CA PHE A 21 7.21 -12.49 2.65
C PHE A 21 6.26 -11.69 3.56
N GLU A 22 4.95 -11.75 3.33
CA GLU A 22 3.93 -11.04 4.12
C GLU A 22 3.97 -11.42 5.61
N ILE A 23 4.17 -12.70 5.94
CA ILE A 23 4.30 -13.17 7.32
C ILE A 23 5.56 -12.60 7.97
N LEU A 24 6.71 -12.70 7.31
CA LEU A 24 7.97 -12.17 7.84
C LEU A 24 7.90 -10.66 8.02
N PHE A 25 7.28 -9.97 7.05
CA PHE A 25 7.13 -8.54 7.06
C PHE A 25 6.19 -8.09 8.18
N TYR A 26 5.03 -8.73 8.31
CA TYR A 26 4.11 -8.49 9.43
C TYR A 26 4.81 -8.70 10.79
N ARG A 27 5.58 -9.78 10.95
CA ARG A 27 6.32 -10.04 12.19
C ARG A 27 7.32 -8.94 12.51
N GLN A 28 8.00 -8.40 11.50
CA GLN A 28 8.93 -7.29 11.68
C GLN A 28 8.19 -6.03 12.16
N TYR A 29 7.08 -5.67 11.52
CA TYR A 29 6.26 -4.53 11.97
C TYR A 29 5.71 -4.75 13.39
N ALA A 30 5.20 -5.95 13.69
CA ALA A 30 4.67 -6.28 15.01
C ALA A 30 5.74 -6.21 16.11
N HIS A 31 6.96 -6.67 15.83
CA HIS A 31 8.09 -6.54 16.77
C HIS A 31 8.43 -5.07 17.08
N LEU A 32 8.17 -4.17 16.13
CA LEU A 32 8.38 -2.74 16.27
C LEU A 32 7.14 -1.98 16.79
N GLY A 33 6.05 -2.66 17.12
CA GLY A 33 4.78 -2.03 17.52
C GLY A 33 4.13 -1.20 16.41
N ALA A 34 4.44 -1.51 15.15
CA ALA A 34 4.05 -0.77 13.95
C ALA A 34 3.09 -1.57 13.07
N GLU A 35 2.23 -2.42 13.63
CA GLU A 35 1.24 -3.20 12.88
C GLU A 35 0.30 -2.30 12.05
N PHE A 36 0.01 -1.10 12.55
CA PHE A 36 -0.74 -0.09 11.83
C PHE A 36 -0.09 0.24 10.46
N HIS A 37 1.24 0.40 10.42
CA HIS A 37 2.00 0.65 9.18
C HIS A 37 1.84 -0.48 8.21
N PHE A 38 2.04 -1.72 8.68
CA PHE A 38 1.88 -2.90 7.85
C PHE A 38 0.52 -2.90 7.14
N TRP A 39 -0.57 -2.66 7.88
CA TRP A 39 -1.91 -2.64 7.28
C TRP A 39 -2.12 -1.45 6.35
N LEU A 40 -1.64 -0.27 6.72
CA LEU A 40 -1.79 0.93 5.91
C LEU A 40 -1.04 0.82 4.58
N HIS A 41 0.22 0.39 4.62
CA HIS A 41 1.04 0.13 3.43
C HIS A 41 0.48 -1.05 2.63
N GLY A 42 0.04 -2.12 3.29
CA GLY A 42 -0.62 -3.25 2.65
C GLY A 42 -1.81 -2.81 1.81
N LEU A 43 -2.75 -2.07 2.40
CA LEU A 43 -3.94 -1.59 1.71
C LEU A 43 -3.61 -0.56 0.63
N PHE A 44 -2.78 0.43 0.94
CA PHE A 44 -2.41 1.49 0.01
C PHE A 44 -1.62 0.95 -1.18
N GLY A 45 -0.57 0.17 -0.92
CA GLY A 45 0.25 -0.47 -1.92
C GLY A 45 -0.53 -1.43 -2.79
N ALA A 46 -1.36 -2.30 -2.20
CA ALA A 46 -2.21 -3.19 -2.98
C ALA A 46 -3.19 -2.40 -3.88
N SER A 47 -3.71 -1.27 -3.41
CA SER A 47 -4.53 -0.35 -4.21
C SER A 47 -3.76 0.21 -5.41
N ILE A 48 -2.50 0.65 -5.23
CA ILE A 48 -1.63 1.10 -6.32
C ILE A 48 -1.44 -0.02 -7.36
N GLY A 49 -1.09 -1.22 -6.90
CA GLY A 49 -0.85 -2.36 -7.77
C GLY A 49 -2.07 -2.73 -8.61
N LEU A 50 -3.23 -2.83 -7.97
CA LEU A 50 -4.50 -3.09 -8.64
C LEU A 50 -4.90 -1.95 -9.58
N CYS A 51 -4.72 -0.70 -9.18
CA CYS A 51 -4.99 0.47 -10.02
C CYS A 51 -4.14 0.45 -11.29
N ALA A 52 -2.82 0.26 -11.16
CA ALA A 52 -1.89 0.20 -12.28
C ALA A 52 -2.25 -0.94 -13.25
N LEU A 53 -2.53 -2.14 -12.71
CA LEU A 53 -2.96 -3.29 -13.51
C LEU A 53 -4.29 -3.04 -14.23
N THR A 54 -5.25 -2.39 -13.56
CA THR A 54 -6.56 -2.05 -14.12
C THR A 54 -6.44 -1.02 -15.24
N ILE A 55 -5.67 0.05 -15.02
CA ILE A 55 -5.37 1.07 -16.05
C ILE A 55 -4.69 0.43 -17.25
N TRP A 56 -3.70 -0.43 -17.02
CA TRP A 56 -3.03 -1.17 -18.10
C TRP A 56 -4.02 -1.96 -18.96
N GLN A 57 -4.96 -2.68 -18.34
CA GLN A 57 -5.97 -3.46 -19.05
C GLN A 57 -6.95 -2.57 -19.82
N LEU A 58 -7.35 -1.44 -19.25
CA LEU A 58 -8.20 -0.45 -19.91
C LEU A 58 -7.53 0.16 -21.14
N CYS A 59 -6.25 0.54 -21.03
CA CYS A 59 -5.49 1.18 -22.09
C CYS A 59 -5.11 0.21 -23.22
N THR A 60 -4.63 -0.99 -22.87
CA THR A 60 -4.10 -1.93 -23.87
C THR A 60 -5.16 -2.87 -24.44
N LYS A 61 -6.29 -3.04 -23.74
CA LYS A 61 -7.32 -4.06 -24.01
C LYS A 61 -6.76 -5.50 -24.04
N ARG A 62 -5.54 -5.72 -23.54
CA ARG A 62 -4.86 -7.02 -23.47
C ARG A 62 -4.94 -7.58 -22.06
N GLY A 63 -4.92 -8.91 -21.95
CA GLY A 63 -4.70 -9.58 -20.67
C GLY A 63 -3.29 -9.27 -20.14
N SER A 64 -3.17 -9.18 -18.81
CA SER A 64 -1.86 -9.10 -18.15
C SER A 64 -1.34 -10.50 -17.85
N ARG A 65 -0.01 -10.64 -17.80
CA ARG A 65 0.66 -11.84 -17.25
C ARG A 65 0.63 -11.87 -15.72
N LEU A 66 0.47 -10.70 -15.09
CA LEU A 66 0.31 -10.57 -13.65
C LEU A 66 -1.15 -10.76 -13.26
N SER A 67 -1.37 -11.60 -12.27
CA SER A 67 -2.64 -11.69 -11.56
C SER A 67 -2.85 -10.48 -10.63
N GLY A 68 -4.10 -10.27 -10.19
CA GLY A 68 -4.43 -9.17 -9.29
C GLY A 68 -3.72 -9.24 -7.94
N TRP A 69 -3.50 -10.45 -7.41
CA TRP A 69 -2.82 -10.63 -6.12
C TRP A 69 -1.30 -10.43 -6.26
N GLU A 70 -0.68 -10.85 -7.37
CA GLU A 70 0.73 -10.53 -7.66
C GLU A 70 0.93 -9.01 -7.80
N ALA A 71 0.03 -8.33 -8.52
CA ALA A 71 0.07 -6.88 -8.63
C ALA A 71 -0.12 -6.20 -7.26
N GLY A 72 -1.04 -6.71 -6.43
CA GLY A 72 -1.25 -6.24 -5.06
C GLY A 72 0.00 -6.38 -4.20
N ALA A 73 0.66 -7.54 -4.21
CA ALA A 73 1.89 -7.80 -3.47
C ALA A 73 3.05 -6.91 -3.93
N LEU A 74 3.23 -6.72 -5.24
CA LEU A 74 4.24 -5.79 -5.78
C LEU A 74 3.95 -4.34 -5.35
N GLY A 75 2.68 -3.97 -5.31
CA GLY A 75 2.25 -2.66 -4.82
C GLY A 75 2.52 -2.47 -3.33
N HIS A 76 2.26 -3.48 -2.50
CA HIS A 76 2.60 -3.47 -1.08
C HIS A 76 4.11 -3.30 -0.89
N LEU A 77 4.93 -4.12 -1.56
CA LEU A 77 6.38 -4.01 -1.54
C LEU A 77 6.84 -2.60 -1.93
N TYR A 78 6.31 -2.06 -3.03
CA TYR A 78 6.60 -0.69 -3.46
C TYR A 78 6.27 0.33 -2.37
N SER A 79 5.08 0.22 -1.76
CA SER A 79 4.66 1.17 -0.73
C SER A 79 5.51 1.11 0.54
N ALA A 80 6.14 -0.03 0.82
CA ALA A 80 6.96 -0.22 2.01
C ALA A 80 8.47 0.01 1.78
N ILE A 81 8.87 0.39 0.54
CA ILE A 81 10.26 0.78 0.23
C ILE A 81 10.79 1.85 1.20
N PRO A 82 10.04 2.91 1.57
CA PRO A 82 10.54 3.90 2.52
C PRO A 82 10.97 3.27 3.84
N ASP A 83 10.12 2.41 4.42
CA ASP A 83 10.39 1.75 5.70
C ASP A 83 11.60 0.83 5.61
N ILE A 84 11.76 0.10 4.50
CA ILE A 84 12.94 -0.74 4.25
C ILE A 84 14.21 0.13 4.22
N ILE A 85 14.17 1.27 3.53
CA ILE A 85 15.31 2.20 3.46
C ILE A 85 15.65 2.75 4.85
N PHE A 86 14.65 3.10 5.66
CA PHE A 86 14.90 3.61 7.01
C PHE A 86 15.48 2.55 7.93
N VAL A 87 14.93 1.33 7.93
CA VAL A 87 15.50 0.23 8.71
C VAL A 87 16.94 -0.05 8.28
N ALA A 88 17.26 0.06 6.99
CA ALA A 88 18.60 -0.20 6.47
C ALA A 88 19.61 0.94 6.72
N THR A 89 19.17 2.21 6.76
CA THR A 89 20.06 3.37 6.71
C THR A 89 19.93 4.35 7.87
N GLY A 90 18.88 4.23 8.69
CA GLY A 90 18.55 5.18 9.76
C GLY A 90 18.12 6.57 9.27
N VAL A 91 17.97 6.78 7.94
CA VAL A 91 17.63 8.09 7.37
C VAL A 91 16.16 8.40 7.60
N LEU A 92 15.88 9.46 8.36
CA LEU A 92 14.52 9.96 8.58
C LEU A 92 13.88 10.35 7.25
N HIS A 93 12.95 9.53 6.80
CA HIS A 93 12.33 9.59 5.47
C HIS A 93 11.22 10.63 5.32
N MET A 94 10.90 11.35 6.39
CA MET A 94 9.88 12.41 6.45
C MET A 94 9.99 13.43 5.30
N TYR A 95 11.21 13.78 4.88
CA TYR A 95 11.44 14.83 3.89
C TYR A 95 11.34 14.38 2.43
N TRP A 96 11.27 13.07 2.16
CA TRP A 96 11.22 12.54 0.79
C TRP A 96 10.11 11.50 0.54
N MET A 97 9.33 11.13 1.56
CA MET A 97 8.29 10.10 1.46
C MET A 97 7.14 10.43 0.50
N ASP A 98 6.73 11.70 0.36
CA ASP A 98 5.62 12.02 -0.55
C ASP A 98 6.01 11.88 -2.03
N ILE A 99 7.31 11.80 -2.36
CA ILE A 99 7.80 11.45 -3.71
C ILE A 99 7.40 10.01 -4.06
N LEU A 100 7.33 9.12 -3.06
CA LEU A 100 6.93 7.72 -3.23
C LEU A 100 5.42 7.56 -3.02
N ALA A 101 4.66 8.24 -3.89
CA ALA A 101 3.20 8.17 -3.94
C ALA A 101 2.49 8.60 -2.65
N LEU A 102 2.79 9.80 -2.12
CA LEU A 102 2.05 10.37 -0.99
C LEU A 102 2.14 9.54 0.32
N HIS A 103 3.22 8.77 0.46
CA HIS A 103 3.37 7.77 1.50
C HIS A 103 3.23 8.35 2.91
N ILE A 104 3.75 9.56 3.18
CA ILE A 104 3.58 10.17 4.51
C ILE A 104 2.20 10.80 4.66
N SER A 105 1.71 11.45 3.60
CA SER A 105 0.40 12.12 3.59
C SER A 105 -0.76 11.17 3.95
N ILE A 106 -0.71 9.90 3.57
CA ILE A 106 -1.78 8.93 3.88
C ILE A 106 -1.90 8.60 5.37
N HIS A 107 -0.86 8.76 6.18
CA HIS A 107 -0.96 8.53 7.63
C HIS A 107 -1.78 9.62 8.33
N PHE A 108 -1.91 10.79 7.70
CA PHE A 108 -2.55 11.97 8.29
C PHE A 108 -3.99 12.18 7.82
N ILE A 109 -4.52 11.31 6.96
CA ILE A 109 -5.91 11.39 6.53
C ILE A 109 -6.87 10.97 7.67
N PRO A 110 -8.15 11.39 7.63
CA PRO A 110 -9.14 10.91 8.60
C PRO A 110 -9.32 9.39 8.51
N SER A 111 -9.20 8.69 9.64
CA SER A 111 -9.34 7.22 9.73
C SER A 111 -8.57 6.46 8.64
N PRO A 112 -7.22 6.48 8.65
CA PRO A 112 -6.40 6.01 7.54
C PRO A 112 -6.70 4.58 7.09
N ILE A 113 -6.84 3.64 8.03
CA ILE A 113 -7.12 2.23 7.72
C ILE A 113 -8.49 2.05 7.08
N ALA A 114 -9.53 2.67 7.63
CA ALA A 114 -10.89 2.54 7.08
C ALA A 114 -10.97 3.16 5.68
N THR A 115 -10.35 4.32 5.49
CA THR A 115 -10.30 5.01 4.20
C THR A 115 -9.53 4.19 3.16
N MET A 116 -8.36 3.66 3.52
CA MET A 116 -7.57 2.82 2.62
C MET A 116 -8.23 1.47 2.34
N LEU A 117 -8.97 0.90 3.30
CA LEU A 117 -9.77 -0.30 3.05
C LEU A 117 -10.86 -0.02 2.02
N ALA A 118 -11.56 1.11 2.13
CA ALA A 118 -12.58 1.49 1.14
C ALA A 118 -11.96 1.69 -0.25
N ILE A 119 -10.82 2.39 -0.35
CA ILE A 119 -10.09 2.59 -1.61
C ILE A 119 -9.65 1.24 -2.20
N PHE A 120 -9.07 0.36 -1.38
CA PHE A 120 -8.66 -0.98 -1.79
C PHE A 120 -9.83 -1.79 -2.36
N LEU A 121 -10.97 -1.80 -1.67
CA LEU A 121 -12.17 -2.51 -2.11
C LEU A 121 -12.70 -1.95 -3.44
N LEU A 122 -12.63 -0.63 -3.65
CA LEU A 122 -13.01 -0.01 -4.92
C LEU A 122 -12.03 -0.35 -6.04
N CYS A 123 -10.72 -0.33 -5.78
CA CYS A 123 -9.70 -0.75 -6.75
C CYS A 123 -9.87 -2.23 -7.13
N LEU A 124 -10.14 -3.10 -6.14
CA LEU A 124 -10.40 -4.52 -6.37
C LEU A 124 -11.69 -4.74 -7.18
N LEU A 125 -12.78 -4.04 -6.83
CA LEU A 125 -14.03 -4.10 -7.56
C LEU A 125 -13.85 -3.62 -9.01
N SER A 126 -13.15 -2.51 -9.21
CA SER A 126 -12.83 -1.99 -10.54
C SER A 126 -12.05 -3.02 -11.36
N TYR A 127 -11.00 -3.61 -10.79
CA TYR A 127 -10.21 -4.66 -11.42
C TYR A 127 -11.09 -5.84 -11.87
N VAL A 128 -11.96 -6.35 -11.00
CA VAL A 128 -12.87 -7.46 -11.31
C VAL A 128 -13.86 -7.09 -12.43
N LEU A 129 -14.41 -5.87 -12.41
CA LEU A 129 -15.33 -5.39 -13.44
C LEU A 129 -14.66 -5.24 -14.81
N VAL A 130 -13.40 -4.77 -14.84
CA VAL A 130 -12.61 -4.61 -16.06
C VAL A 130 -12.17 -5.95 -16.66
N GLN A 131 -11.80 -6.91 -15.82
CA GLN A 131 -11.52 -8.30 -16.23
C GLN A 131 -12.76 -9.00 -16.80
N GLY A 132 -13.94 -8.64 -16.31
CA GLY A 132 -15.21 -9.05 -16.88
C GLY A 132 -15.54 -8.32 -18.18
N LYS A 133 -16.82 -7.95 -18.36
CA LYS A 133 -17.31 -7.22 -19.54
C LYS A 133 -17.78 -5.79 -19.21
N TYR A 134 -17.60 -5.34 -17.97
CA TYR A 134 -18.18 -4.09 -17.46
C TYR A 134 -17.15 -2.96 -17.35
N ARG A 135 -16.36 -2.76 -18.41
CA ARG A 135 -15.21 -1.83 -18.42
C ARG A 135 -15.59 -0.40 -18.02
N TRP A 136 -16.71 0.11 -18.53
CA TRP A 136 -17.15 1.47 -18.22
C TRP A 136 -17.52 1.65 -16.74
N ILE A 137 -18.18 0.65 -16.14
CA ILE A 137 -18.48 0.63 -14.69
C ILE A 137 -17.17 0.58 -13.91
N GLY A 138 -16.23 -0.27 -14.35
CA GLY A 138 -14.89 -0.36 -13.76
C GLY A 138 -14.17 0.99 -13.74
N CYS A 139 -14.22 1.76 -14.84
CA CYS A 139 -13.66 3.12 -14.90
C CYS A 139 -14.32 4.07 -13.88
N ILE A 140 -15.65 4.04 -13.77
CA ILE A 140 -16.38 4.90 -12.81
C ILE A 140 -15.98 4.55 -11.38
N VAL A 141 -15.92 3.26 -11.04
CA VAL A 141 -15.52 2.79 -9.71
C VAL A 141 -14.07 3.19 -9.39
N LEU A 142 -13.16 3.10 -10.38
CA LEU A 142 -11.77 3.54 -10.19
C LEU A 142 -11.70 5.06 -9.98
N GLY A 143 -12.49 5.83 -10.73
CA GLY A 143 -12.62 7.27 -10.55
C GLY A 143 -13.12 7.63 -9.15
N LEU A 144 -14.12 6.90 -8.62
CA LEU A 144 -14.61 7.08 -7.26
C LEU A 144 -13.53 6.84 -6.21
N ALA A 145 -12.70 5.80 -6.38
CA ALA A 145 -11.55 5.57 -5.49
C ALA A 145 -10.59 6.77 -5.47
N GLY A 146 -10.30 7.34 -6.66
CA GLY A 146 -9.48 8.55 -6.79
C GLY A 146 -10.10 9.78 -6.13
N VAL A 147 -11.42 9.97 -6.25
CA VAL A 147 -12.14 11.08 -5.60
C VAL A 147 -12.09 10.94 -4.07
N ILE A 148 -12.34 9.74 -3.53
CA ILE A 148 -12.26 9.50 -2.07
C ILE A 148 -10.85 9.77 -1.57
N LEU A 149 -9.82 9.31 -2.28
CA LEU A 149 -8.43 9.60 -1.94
C LEU A 149 -8.15 11.10 -1.95
N ALA A 150 -8.58 11.82 -2.99
CA ALA A 150 -8.38 13.26 -3.09
C ALA A 150 -9.08 14.04 -1.96
N VAL A 151 -10.32 13.67 -1.61
CA VAL A 151 -11.05 14.28 -0.48
C VAL A 151 -10.36 13.96 0.85
N ALA A 152 -9.93 12.72 1.06
CA ALA A 152 -9.21 12.34 2.27
C ALA A 152 -7.90 13.11 2.44
N LEU A 153 -7.15 13.28 1.34
CA LEU A 153 -5.92 14.07 1.31
C LEU A 153 -6.18 15.55 1.51
N TRP A 154 -7.31 16.08 1.04
CA TRP A 154 -7.73 17.46 1.29
C TRP A 154 -7.97 17.72 2.78
N HIS A 155 -8.53 16.74 3.49
CA HIS A 155 -8.81 16.80 4.93
C HIS A 155 -7.68 16.26 5.82
N ARG A 156 -6.49 16.02 5.26
CA ARG A 156 -5.37 15.50 6.03
C ARG A 156 -4.90 16.51 7.08
N GLN A 157 -4.44 16.01 8.22
CA GLN A 157 -3.78 16.84 9.23
C GLN A 157 -2.44 17.35 8.69
N PRO A 158 -1.96 18.52 9.16
CA PRO A 158 -0.65 19.04 8.77
C PRO A 158 0.46 18.05 9.13
N ILE A 159 1.36 17.82 8.16
CA ILE A 159 2.54 16.99 8.39
C ILE A 159 3.48 17.76 9.32
N PRO A 160 3.96 17.17 10.43
CA PRO A 160 4.94 17.80 11.31
C PRO A 160 6.19 18.16 10.50
N THR A 161 6.68 19.38 10.62
CA THR A 161 7.88 19.86 9.91
C THR A 161 9.12 19.87 10.81
N THR A 162 8.96 19.70 12.12
CA THR A 162 10.06 19.68 13.09
C THR A 162 10.03 18.45 14.01
N LEU A 163 11.21 17.99 14.45
CA LEU A 163 11.33 16.88 15.42
C LEU A 163 10.61 17.17 16.74
N GLN A 164 10.58 18.43 17.18
CA GLN A 164 9.83 18.83 18.36
C GLN A 164 8.32 18.65 18.17
N GLN A 165 7.78 18.99 17.00
CA GLN A 165 6.36 18.73 16.70
C GLN A 165 6.05 17.24 16.71
N VAL A 166 6.95 16.41 16.16
CA VAL A 166 6.82 14.95 16.26
C VAL A 166 6.82 14.51 17.72
N LYS A 167 7.81 14.91 18.53
CA LYS A 167 7.92 14.57 19.97
C LYS A 167 6.78 15.12 20.84
N HIS A 168 6.11 16.20 20.45
CA HIS A 168 4.94 16.70 21.17
C HIS A 168 3.64 16.02 20.74
N GLN A 169 3.61 15.47 19.54
CA GLN A 169 2.46 14.76 19.00
C GLN A 169 2.62 13.23 19.04
N THR A 170 3.75 12.71 19.53
CA THR A 170 4.12 11.28 19.64
C THR A 170 3.13 10.46 20.46
N VAL A 171 2.38 11.03 21.41
CA VAL A 171 1.31 10.25 22.08
C VAL A 171 0.20 9.86 21.09
N LYS A 172 -0.01 10.66 20.04
CA LYS A 172 -0.98 10.42 18.97
C LYS A 172 -0.35 9.79 17.72
N TYR A 173 0.97 9.89 17.57
CA TYR A 173 1.75 9.55 16.36
C TYR A 173 2.94 8.61 16.63
N SER A 174 3.02 7.96 17.79
CA SER A 174 3.96 6.85 18.04
C SER A 174 3.85 5.75 16.98
N TRP A 175 2.72 5.73 16.29
CA TRP A 175 2.37 4.91 15.15
C TRP A 175 2.87 5.44 13.81
N LEU A 176 3.69 6.49 13.68
CA LEU A 176 4.13 7.06 12.38
C LEU A 176 5.50 6.57 11.92
N CYS A 177 6.28 6.10 12.88
CA CYS A 177 7.51 5.36 12.73
C CYS A 177 7.90 4.97 14.16
N PRO A 178 8.42 3.76 14.45
CA PRO A 178 9.15 3.58 15.68
C PRO A 178 10.36 4.50 15.56
N MET A 179 10.23 5.74 16.06
CA MET A 179 11.40 6.55 16.33
C MET A 179 12.12 5.76 17.40
N TRP A 180 13.17 5.04 16.97
CA TRP A 180 14.18 4.55 17.87
C TRP A 180 14.45 5.71 18.82
N ASP A 181 14.31 5.51 20.13
CA ASP A 181 14.59 6.54 21.11
C ASP A 181 16.05 6.95 20.90
N THR A 182 16.29 7.98 20.10
CA THR A 182 17.62 8.51 19.81
C THR A 182 18.24 9.11 21.06
N ASP A 183 17.44 9.26 22.12
CA ASP A 183 17.84 9.77 23.42
C ASP A 183 18.44 8.66 24.32
N SER A 184 18.62 7.43 23.82
CA SER A 184 19.22 6.29 24.54
C SER A 184 20.72 6.06 24.28
N HIS A 185 21.40 6.99 23.58
CA HIS A 185 22.86 6.98 23.39
C HIS A 185 23.50 8.33 23.67
#